data_AF-A0A1I1W131-F1
#
_entry.id   AF-A0A1I1W131-F1
#
_cell.length_a   1.000
_cell.length_b   1.000
_cell.length_c   1.000
_cell.angle_alpha   90.00
_cell.angle_beta   90.00
_cell.angle_gamma   90.00
#
_symmetry.space_group_name_H-M   'P 1'
#
loop_
_entity.id
_entity.type
_entity.pdbx_description
1 polymer ?
#
loop_
_entity_poly.entity_id
_entity_poly.type
_entity_poly.pdbx_seq_one_letter_code
_entity_poly.pdbx_strand_id
1 'polypeptide(L)'
;MSRKDPRRTLRVPLSAAALDALRAARGRSLADALRRRAEAHAGPVPRPGHPVRRLPLQLPKRLRARIEALADETGRSPEDLLAGIAEAAQGPRD
;
A
#
# COMPACT_ATOMS: atom_id res chain seq x y z
N MET A 1 -6.33 17.01 -18.80
CA MET A 1 -5.31 16.38 -17.93
C MET A 1 -5.57 16.78 -16.49
N SER A 2 -5.97 15.84 -15.62
CA SER A 2 -6.27 16.15 -14.21
C SER A 2 -4.98 16.38 -13.43
N ARG A 3 -4.78 17.58 -12.87
CA ARG A 3 -3.64 17.88 -11.98
C ARG A 3 -3.72 16.98 -10.75
N LYS A 4 -2.61 16.32 -10.42
CA LYS A 4 -2.44 15.56 -9.18
C LYS A 4 -2.53 16.52 -8.00
N ASP A 5 -3.58 16.43 -7.19
CA ASP A 5 -3.72 17.23 -5.98
C ASP A 5 -2.76 16.71 -4.88
N PRO A 6 -1.78 17.51 -4.43
CA PRO A 6 -0.81 17.08 -3.43
C PRO A 6 -1.48 16.73 -2.08
N ARG A 7 -2.63 17.31 -1.75
CA ARG A 7 -3.37 17.05 -0.50
C ARG A 7 -3.95 15.64 -0.43
N ARG A 8 -4.00 14.92 -1.57
CA ARG A 8 -4.53 13.55 -1.65
C ARG A 8 -3.45 12.47 -1.60
N THR A 9 -2.20 12.84 -1.41
CA THR A 9 -1.05 11.91 -1.44
C THR A 9 -0.81 11.32 -0.06
N LEU A 10 -0.94 10.00 0.06
CA LEU A 10 -0.57 9.24 1.24
C LEU A 10 0.94 8.99 1.24
N ARG A 11 1.59 9.00 2.41
CA ARG A 11 3.02 8.70 2.54
C ARG A 11 3.20 7.33 3.20
N VAL A 12 3.13 6.29 2.39
CA VAL A 12 3.12 4.90 2.86
C VAL A 12 4.50 4.51 3.42
N PRO A 13 4.62 4.11 4.70
CA PRO A 13 5.86 3.66 5.30
C PRO A 13 6.17 2.22 4.87
N LEU A 14 7.17 2.03 4.01
CA LEU A 14 7.57 0.71 3.49
C LEU A 14 8.80 0.18 4.23
N SER A 15 8.72 -1.07 4.67
CA SER A 15 9.86 -1.85 5.14
C SER A 15 10.77 -2.30 3.98
N ALA A 16 11.96 -2.81 4.30
CA ALA A 16 12.86 -3.37 3.29
C ALA A 16 12.20 -4.55 2.54
N ALA A 17 11.53 -5.45 3.28
CA ALA A 17 10.83 -6.59 2.71
C ALA A 17 9.68 -6.16 1.77
N ALA A 18 8.91 -5.13 2.16
CA ALA A 18 7.89 -4.54 1.31
C ALA A 18 8.47 -3.95 0.02
N LEU A 19 9.60 -3.25 0.10
CA LEU A 19 10.26 -2.67 -1.06
C LEU A 19 10.72 -3.75 -2.04
N ASP A 20 11.36 -4.81 -1.54
CA ASP A 20 11.87 -5.87 -2.39
C ASP A 20 10.73 -6.66 -3.04
N ALA A 21 9.65 -6.91 -2.30
CA ALA A 21 8.44 -7.51 -2.84
C ALA A 21 7.83 -6.64 -3.95
N LEU A 22 7.76 -5.32 -3.77
CA LEU A 22 7.22 -4.40 -4.78
C LEU A 22 8.13 -4.29 -6.01
N ARG A 23 9.45 -4.32 -5.83
CA ARG A 23 10.44 -4.37 -6.93
C ARG A 23 10.30 -5.65 -7.76
N ALA A 24 10.08 -6.78 -7.09
CA ALA A 24 9.89 -8.08 -7.75
C ALA A 24 8.61 -8.15 -8.61
N ALA A 25 7.57 -7.37 -8.27
CA ALA A 25 6.26 -7.39 -8.95
C ALA A 25 6.25 -6.80 -10.38
N ARG A 26 7.41 -6.43 -10.96
CA ARG A 26 7.58 -5.94 -12.35
C ARG A 26 6.53 -4.90 -12.82
N GLY A 27 6.26 -3.89 -11.99
CA GLY A 27 5.39 -2.75 -12.34
C GLY A 27 6.13 -1.59 -13.01
N ARG A 28 5.38 -0.64 -13.62
CA ARG A 28 5.96 0.61 -14.16
C ARG A 28 6.61 1.49 -13.07
N SER A 29 6.16 1.38 -11.83
CA SER A 29 6.74 2.05 -10.65
C SER A 29 6.31 1.32 -9.37
N LEU A 30 7.02 1.58 -8.26
CA LEU A 30 6.64 1.07 -6.93
C LEU A 30 5.22 1.48 -6.52
N ALA A 31 4.81 2.71 -6.86
CA ALA A 31 3.47 3.21 -6.58
C ALA A 31 2.40 2.47 -7.40
N ASP A 32 2.67 2.18 -8.68
CA ASP A 32 1.73 1.40 -9.50
C ASP A 32 1.63 -0.06 -9.01
N ALA A 33 2.77 -0.66 -8.65
CA ALA A 33 2.81 -2.01 -8.09
C ALA A 33 2.01 -2.10 -6.78
N LEU A 34 2.19 -1.13 -5.89
CA LEU A 34 1.45 -1.06 -4.63
C LEU A 34 -0.05 -0.82 -4.86
N ARG A 35 -0.41 0.08 -5.79
CA ARG A 35 -1.81 0.33 -6.14
C ARG A 35 -2.49 -0.95 -6.64
N ARG A 36 -1.88 -1.66 -7.60
CA ARG A 36 -2.44 -2.92 -8.13
C ARG A 36 -2.57 -3.99 -7.05
N ARG A 37 -1.58 -4.09 -6.15
CA ARG A 37 -1.66 -4.99 -5.00
C ARG A 37 -2.82 -4.61 -4.08
N ALA A 38 -2.97 -3.33 -3.75
CA ALA A 38 -4.09 -2.88 -2.95
C ALA A 38 -5.43 -3.19 -3.64
N GLU A 39 -5.55 -2.98 -4.96
CA GLU A 39 -6.76 -3.33 -5.73
C GLU A 39 -7.10 -4.83 -5.64
N ALA A 40 -6.09 -5.70 -5.78
CA ALA A 40 -6.26 -7.15 -5.77
C ALA A 40 -6.28 -7.78 -4.36
N HIS A 41 -5.92 -7.04 -3.32
CA HIS A 41 -5.84 -7.59 -1.97
C HIS A 41 -7.24 -7.92 -1.44
N ALA A 42 -7.41 -9.19 -1.09
CA ALA A 42 -8.54 -9.74 -0.38
C ALA A 42 -7.98 -10.65 0.71
N GLY A 43 -7.91 -10.17 1.95
CA GLY A 43 -7.36 -10.94 3.05
C GLY A 43 -7.01 -10.10 4.27
N PRO A 44 -6.46 -10.75 5.30
CA PRO A 44 -5.93 -10.05 6.47
C PRO A 44 -4.70 -9.23 6.08
N VAL A 45 -4.64 -8.01 6.61
CA VAL A 45 -3.50 -7.11 6.45
C VAL A 45 -2.59 -7.26 7.67
N PRO A 46 -1.36 -7.79 7.54
CA PRO A 46 -0.43 -7.92 8.65
C PRO A 46 0.03 -6.53 9.13
N ARG A 47 0.64 -6.48 10.32
CA ARG A 47 1.27 -5.25 10.80
C ARG A 47 2.57 -5.03 10.00
N PRO A 48 2.78 -3.84 9.41
CA PRO A 48 3.99 -3.58 8.65
C PRO A 48 5.24 -3.63 9.53
N GLY A 49 6.35 -4.08 8.96
CA GLY A 49 7.66 -4.03 9.58
C GLY A 49 8.21 -2.62 9.73
N HIS A 50 9.43 -2.51 10.26
CA HIS A 50 10.06 -1.21 10.48
C HIS A 50 10.31 -0.47 9.15
N PRO A 51 9.85 0.78 9.00
CA PRO A 51 9.92 1.47 7.72
C PRO A 51 11.33 1.98 7.43
N VAL A 52 11.80 1.70 6.21
CA VAL A 52 13.07 2.19 5.68
C VAL A 52 12.88 3.28 4.61
N ARG A 53 11.67 3.40 4.05
CA ARG A 53 11.33 4.40 3.04
C ARG A 53 9.87 4.81 3.11
N ARG A 54 9.57 6.08 2.84
CA ARG A 54 8.18 6.54 2.61
C ARG A 54 7.90 6.69 1.12
N LEU A 55 6.86 6.00 0.64
CA LEU A 55 6.42 6.06 -0.75
C LEU A 55 5.20 6.98 -0.87
N PRO A 56 5.30 8.10 -1.63
CA PRO A 56 4.12 8.89 -1.96
C PRO A 56 3.21 8.09 -2.90
N LEU A 57 1.96 7.88 -2.49
CA LEU A 57 0.96 7.13 -3.22
C LEU A 57 -0.33 7.94 -3.35
N GLN A 58 -0.90 7.94 -4.55
CA GLN A 58 -2.25 8.47 -4.79
C GLN A 58 -3.14 7.32 -5.23
N LEU A 59 -4.25 7.16 -4.52
CA LEU A 59 -5.22 6.11 -4.79
C LEU A 59 -6.42 6.67 -5.56
N PRO A 60 -7.02 5.88 -6.45
CA PRO A 60 -8.35 6.18 -6.99
C PRO A 60 -9.36 6.37 -5.86
N LYS A 61 -10.34 7.27 -6.05
CA LYS A 61 -11.32 7.64 -5.00
C LYS A 61 -11.98 6.43 -4.32
N ARG A 62 -12.41 5.44 -5.12
CA ARG A 62 -13.07 4.23 -4.59
C ARG A 62 -12.13 3.38 -3.74
N LEU A 63 -10.92 3.12 -4.23
CA LEU A 63 -9.93 2.36 -3.48
C LEU A 63 -9.51 3.09 -2.20
N ARG A 64 -9.34 4.42 -2.28
CA ARG A 64 -9.05 5.25 -1.11
C ARG A 64 -10.11 5.10 -0.03
N ALA A 65 -11.39 5.27 -0.38
CA ALA A 65 -12.49 5.14 0.56
C ALA A 65 -12.54 3.73 1.18
N ARG A 66 -12.26 2.68 0.40
CA ARG A 66 -12.18 1.30 0.92
C ARG A 66 -11.05 1.13 1.93
N ILE A 67 -9.87 1.68 1.64
CA ILE A 67 -8.73 1.59 2.56
C ILE A 67 -8.98 2.42 3.82
N GLU A 68 -9.57 3.61 3.69
CA GLU A 68 -9.95 4.46 4.84
C GLU A 68 -10.96 3.74 5.74
N ALA A 69 -12.03 3.16 5.18
CA ALA A 69 -12.99 2.38 5.95
C ALA A 69 -12.35 1.18 6.68
N LEU A 70 -11.46 0.44 6.00
CA LEU A 70 -10.72 -0.65 6.63
C LEU A 70 -9.78 -0.15 7.75
N ALA A 71 -9.25 1.06 7.61
CA ALA A 71 -8.39 1.68 8.61
C ALA A 71 -9.19 1.97 9.87
N ASP A 72 -10.38 2.56 9.70
CA ASP A 72 -11.32 2.85 10.78
C ASP A 72 -11.77 1.55 11.49
N GLU A 73 -12.13 0.51 10.73
CA GLU A 73 -12.53 -0.79 11.27
C GLU A 73 -11.43 -1.47 12.08
N THR A 74 -10.17 -1.31 11.67
CA THR A 74 -9.02 -1.98 12.31
C THR A 74 -8.28 -1.09 13.30
N GLY A 75 -8.72 0.16 13.52
CA GLY A 75 -8.03 1.13 14.37
C GLY A 75 -6.62 1.47 13.90
N ARG A 76 -6.37 1.42 12.59
CA ARG A 76 -5.06 1.67 11.95
C ARG A 76 -5.11 2.89 11.04
N SER A 77 -3.94 3.39 10.65
CA SER A 77 -3.86 4.42 9.61
C SER A 77 -4.00 3.79 8.21
N PRO A 78 -4.58 4.51 7.22
CA PRO A 78 -4.59 4.08 5.82
C PRO A 78 -3.18 3.77 5.29
N GLU A 79 -2.18 4.53 5.73
CA GLU A 79 -0.77 4.31 5.41
C GLU A 79 -0.24 2.98 5.94
N ASP A 80 -0.54 2.63 7.19
CA ASP A 80 -0.10 1.36 7.79
C ASP A 80 -0.77 0.16 7.12
N LEU A 81 -2.04 0.30 6.73
CA LEU A 81 -2.72 -0.75 5.96
C LEU A 81 -2.06 -0.98 4.61
N LEU A 82 -1.74 0.09 3.88
CA LEU A 82 -1.06 -0.02 2.59
C LEU A 82 0.33 -0.63 2.74
N ALA A 83 1.04 -0.31 3.82
CA ALA A 83 2.32 -0.92 4.15
C ALA A 83 2.17 -2.41 4.44
N GLY A 84 1.18 -2.81 5.25
CA GLY A 84 0.87 -4.20 5.53
C GLY A 84 0.46 -4.97 4.27
N ILE A 85 -0.32 -4.37 3.36
CA ILE A 85 -0.68 -4.97 2.07
C ILE A 85 0.56 -5.22 1.19
N ALA A 86 1.53 -4.30 1.22
CA ALA A 86 2.79 -4.47 0.50
C ALA A 86 3.55 -5.71 0.99
N GLU A 87 3.43 -6.05 2.28
CA GLU A 87 4.05 -7.21 2.92
C GLU A 87 3.22 -8.49 2.79
N ALA A 88 1.89 -8.41 2.84
CA ALA A 88 0.98 -9.55 2.70
C ALA A 88 1.16 -10.31 1.38
N ALA A 89 1.61 -9.62 0.33
CA ALA A 89 1.93 -10.23 -0.96
C ALA A 89 3.17 -11.14 -0.93
N GLN A 90 3.84 -11.28 0.22
CA GLN A 90 4.87 -12.29 0.48
C GLN A 90 4.30 -13.64 0.96
N GLY A 91 2.99 -13.90 0.76
CA GLY A 91 2.33 -15.17 1.13
C GLY A 91 3.20 -16.39 0.82
N PRO A 92 3.16 -17.42 1.70
CA PRO A 92 4.27 -18.35 1.94
C PRO A 92 4.78 -18.93 0.64
N ARG A 93 6.11 -18.93 0.48
CA ARG A 93 6.74 -19.91 -0.40
C ARG A 93 6.54 -21.27 0.26
N ASP A 94 5.44 -21.94 -0.08
CA ASP A 94 5.41 -23.41 -0.04
C ASP A 94 6.42 -23.95 -1.07
#